data_AF-A0A6H9H6I7-F1
#
_entry.id   AF-A0A6H9H6I7-F1
#
_cell.length_a   1.000
_cell.length_b   1.000
_cell.length_c   1.000
_cell.angle_alpha   90.00
_cell.angle_beta   90.00
_cell.angle_gamma   90.00
#
_symmetry.space_group_name_H-M   'P 1'
#
loop_
_entity.id
_entity.type
_entity.pdbx_description
1 polymer ?
#
loop_
_entity_poly.entity_id
_entity_poly.type
_entity_poly.pdbx_seq_one_letter_code
_entity_poly.pdbx_strand_id
1 'polypeptide(L)'
;MSEAAVAPPGGGATRGLTAQDLRGPDRLERALGLLALVMLGFILVALVRGMDEWARVPRVVWIHLATILVALVLTPVLLWRRRGDRRHRVYGYAWSAAMMLTALDSLFVHMGGPGRFSLIHVLSLFTLVMVPVLVLAARRHNAARHRRTVRGLIIGALLIAGFFTFPFNRLLGHWLFG
;
A
#
# COMPACT_ATOMS: atom_id res chain seq x y z
N MET A 1 6.34 -33.10 49.45
CA MET A 1 5.89 -33.25 48.05
C MET A 1 4.86 -32.17 47.80
N SER A 2 5.22 -31.08 47.13
CA SER A 2 4.27 -30.03 46.73
C SER A 2 4.69 -29.48 45.37
N GLU A 3 3.75 -29.60 44.44
CA GLU A 3 3.70 -29.23 43.03
C GLU A 3 4.80 -28.33 42.47
N ALA A 4 5.62 -28.91 41.58
CA ALA A 4 6.25 -28.17 40.51
C ALA A 4 5.15 -27.67 39.57
N ALA A 5 4.94 -26.35 39.53
CA ALA A 5 4.07 -25.71 38.57
C ALA A 5 4.53 -26.03 37.14
N VAL A 6 3.78 -26.91 36.47
CA VAL A 6 3.93 -27.21 35.05
C VAL A 6 3.56 -25.96 34.26
N ALA A 7 4.57 -25.28 33.74
CA ALA A 7 4.37 -24.19 32.78
C ALA A 7 3.67 -24.74 31.52
N PRO A 8 2.63 -24.06 30.99
CA PRO A 8 1.90 -24.58 29.84
C PRO A 8 2.78 -24.56 28.57
N PRO A 9 2.85 -25.67 27.80
CA PRO A 9 3.52 -25.69 26.51
C PRO A 9 2.62 -25.02 25.46
N GLY A 10 2.91 -23.77 25.10
CA GLY A 10 2.06 -23.04 24.15
C GLY A 10 2.63 -21.75 23.55
N GLY A 11 3.95 -21.63 23.36
CA GLY A 11 4.61 -20.40 22.87
C GLY A 11 4.78 -20.28 21.35
N GLY A 12 3.87 -20.84 20.54
CA GLY A 12 4.13 -21.09 19.11
C GLY A 12 3.87 -19.97 18.09
N ALA A 13 3.26 -18.83 18.44
CA ALA A 13 2.77 -17.87 17.43
C ALA A 13 3.04 -16.38 17.70
N THR A 14 3.74 -16.04 18.78
CA THR A 14 3.86 -14.65 19.28
C THR A 14 5.23 -14.00 19.02
N ARG A 15 6.17 -14.70 18.37
CA ARG A 15 7.53 -14.18 18.15
C ARG A 15 7.52 -12.95 17.25
N GLY A 16 7.78 -11.78 17.84
CA GLY A 16 7.95 -10.51 17.15
C GLY A 16 6.70 -9.66 16.95
N LEU A 17 5.55 -10.04 17.50
CA LEU A 17 4.34 -9.20 17.50
C LEU A 17 4.38 -8.21 18.67
N THR A 18 3.89 -6.98 18.45
CA THR A 18 3.70 -6.01 19.54
C THR A 18 2.38 -6.23 20.27
N ALA A 19 2.25 -5.70 21.49
CA ALA A 19 0.97 -5.71 22.23
C ALA A 19 -0.17 -5.08 21.43
N GLN A 20 0.13 -4.06 20.61
CA GLN A 20 -0.85 -3.44 19.72
C GLN A 20 -1.29 -4.39 18.60
N ASP A 21 -0.39 -5.21 18.06
CA ASP A 21 -0.73 -6.15 16.99
C ASP A 21 -1.72 -7.23 17.45
N LEU A 22 -1.70 -7.57 18.74
CA LEU A 22 -2.64 -8.50 19.35
C LEU A 22 -4.01 -7.87 19.62
N ARG A 23 -4.07 -6.55 19.86
CA ARG A 23 -5.31 -5.79 20.10
C ARG A 23 -6.07 -5.45 18.81
N GLY A 24 -5.42 -5.55 17.65
CA GLY A 24 -5.99 -5.24 16.35
C GLY A 24 -5.71 -3.80 15.88
N PRO A 25 -6.43 -3.31 14.85
CA PRO A 25 -6.15 -2.02 14.23
C PRO A 25 -6.50 -0.84 15.12
N ASP A 26 -5.56 0.10 15.26
CA ASP A 26 -5.82 1.37 15.94
C ASP A 26 -6.60 2.35 15.04
N ARG A 27 -6.97 3.52 15.60
CA ARG A 27 -7.77 4.54 14.91
C ARG A 27 -7.14 5.00 13.60
N LEU A 28 -5.81 5.17 13.58
CA LEU A 28 -5.10 5.57 12.37
C LEU A 28 -5.20 4.48 11.30
N GLU A 29 -5.02 3.21 11.66
CA GLU A 29 -5.14 2.11 10.69
C GLU A 29 -6.56 1.91 10.16
N ARG A 30 -7.57 2.18 10.98
CA ARG A 30 -8.96 2.23 10.52
C ARG A 30 -9.17 3.37 9.53
N ALA A 31 -8.70 4.56 9.86
CA ALA A 31 -8.78 5.73 8.97
C ALA A 31 -8.03 5.49 7.65
N LEU A 32 -6.81 4.95 7.69
CA LEU A 32 -6.02 4.65 6.48
C LEU A 32 -6.71 3.61 5.58
N GLY A 33 -7.29 2.56 6.16
CA GLY A 33 -8.07 1.59 5.39
C GLY A 33 -9.32 2.19 4.76
N LEU A 34 -10.04 3.06 5.48
CA LEU A 34 -11.21 3.77 4.96
C LEU A 34 -10.81 4.76 3.84
N LEU A 35 -9.74 5.53 4.03
CA LEU A 35 -9.22 6.44 3.03
C LEU A 35 -8.79 5.70 1.77
N ALA A 36 -8.19 4.51 1.90
CA ALA A 36 -7.86 3.67 0.75
C ALA A 36 -9.12 3.20 -0.01
N LEU A 37 -10.20 2.85 0.70
CA LEU A 37 -11.49 2.49 0.07
C LEU A 37 -12.16 3.70 -0.61
N VAL A 38 -12.13 4.86 0.02
CA VAL A 38 -12.64 6.11 -0.57
C VAL A 38 -11.89 6.45 -1.84
N MET A 39 -10.55 6.42 -1.78
CA MET A 39 -9.68 6.62 -2.94
C MET A 39 -9.99 5.63 -4.06
N LEU A 40 -10.13 4.34 -3.73
CA LEU A 40 -10.53 3.31 -4.68
C LEU A 40 -11.88 3.64 -5.33
N GLY A 41 -12.88 4.09 -4.56
CA GLY A 41 -14.17 4.51 -5.08
C GLY A 41 -14.06 5.65 -6.10
N PHE A 42 -13.29 6.69 -5.80
CA PHE A 42 -13.05 7.79 -6.73
C PHE A 42 -12.39 7.32 -8.04
N ILE A 43 -11.40 6.43 -7.95
CA ILE A 43 -10.74 5.87 -9.15
C ILE A 43 -11.75 5.07 -9.98
N LEU A 44 -12.56 4.21 -9.35
CA LEU A 44 -13.56 3.42 -10.05
C LEU A 44 -14.60 4.29 -10.77
N VAL A 45 -15.08 5.35 -10.12
CA VAL A 45 -16.00 6.32 -10.75
C VAL A 45 -15.33 7.00 -11.94
N ALA A 46 -14.07 7.45 -11.80
CA ALA A 46 -13.33 8.05 -12.90
C ALA A 46 -13.15 7.08 -14.08
N LEU A 47 -12.88 5.79 -13.83
CA LEU A 47 -12.75 4.79 -14.88
C LEU A 47 -14.05 4.58 -15.65
N VAL A 48 -15.17 4.52 -14.94
CA VAL A 48 -16.50 4.36 -15.55
C VAL A 48 -16.86 5.59 -16.38
N ARG A 49 -16.57 6.80 -15.90
CA ARG A 49 -16.83 8.04 -16.66
C ARG A 49 -15.93 8.19 -17.90
N GLY A 50 -14.70 7.67 -17.83
CA GLY A 50 -13.73 7.74 -18.92
C GLY A 50 -13.82 6.65 -19.98
N MET A 51 -14.86 5.81 -19.96
CA MET A 51 -14.96 4.60 -20.82
C MET A 51 -14.77 4.88 -22.31
N ASP A 52 -15.26 6.03 -22.79
CA ASP A 52 -15.15 6.43 -24.21
C ASP A 52 -13.70 6.72 -24.65
N GLU A 53 -12.80 7.00 -23.69
CA GLU A 53 -11.42 7.37 -23.97
C GLU A 53 -10.41 6.25 -23.72
N TRP A 54 -10.84 5.10 -23.22
CA TRP A 54 -9.94 4.00 -22.82
C TRP A 54 -8.98 3.57 -23.94
N ALA A 55 -9.44 3.57 -25.19
CA ALA A 55 -8.64 3.21 -26.35
C ALA A 55 -7.47 4.18 -26.63
N ARG A 56 -7.54 5.42 -26.11
CA ARG A 56 -6.51 6.45 -26.28
C ARG A 56 -5.44 6.40 -25.19
N VAL A 57 -5.68 5.62 -24.13
CA VAL A 57 -4.78 5.55 -22.97
C VAL A 57 -3.61 4.61 -23.26
N PRO A 58 -2.35 5.06 -23.08
CA PRO A 58 -1.19 4.21 -23.28
C PRO A 58 -1.21 2.97 -22.37
N ARG A 59 -0.75 1.83 -22.90
CA ARG A 59 -0.69 0.55 -22.14
C ARG A 59 0.06 0.65 -20.81
N VAL A 60 1.09 1.49 -20.74
CA VAL A 60 1.86 1.73 -19.51
C VAL A 60 0.99 2.29 -18.38
N VAL A 61 0.05 3.20 -18.69
CA VAL A 61 -0.87 3.77 -17.70
C VAL A 61 -1.83 2.71 -17.17
N TRP A 62 -2.28 1.77 -18.01
CA TRP A 62 -3.10 0.65 -17.57
C TRP A 62 -2.37 -0.31 -16.62
N ILE A 63 -1.09 -0.57 -16.89
CA ILE A 63 -0.25 -1.38 -15.99
C ILE A 63 -0.08 -0.67 -14.65
N HIS A 64 0.27 0.63 -14.68
CA HIS A 64 0.37 1.46 -13.48
C HIS A 64 -0.92 1.39 -12.65
N LEU A 65 -2.06 1.66 -13.29
CA LEU A 65 -3.37 1.67 -12.65
C LEU A 65 -3.72 0.31 -12.04
N ALA A 66 -3.49 -0.79 -12.76
CA ALA A 66 -3.76 -2.13 -12.26
C ALA A 66 -2.96 -2.42 -10.98
N THR A 67 -1.68 -2.04 -10.94
CA THR A 67 -0.84 -2.23 -9.76
C THR A 67 -1.29 -1.39 -8.56
N ILE A 68 -1.70 -0.14 -8.79
CA ILE A 68 -2.27 0.73 -7.74
C ILE A 68 -3.60 0.17 -7.22
N LEU A 69 -4.49 -0.32 -8.09
CA LEU A 69 -5.77 -0.91 -7.68
C LEU A 69 -5.56 -2.12 -6.77
N VAL A 70 -4.61 -2.99 -7.10
CA VAL A 70 -4.22 -4.12 -6.23
C VAL A 70 -3.72 -3.64 -4.88
N ALA A 71 -2.85 -2.62 -4.85
CA ALA A 71 -2.33 -2.07 -3.61
C ALA A 71 -3.44 -1.44 -2.75
N LEU A 72 -4.38 -0.69 -3.36
CA LEU A 72 -5.51 -0.07 -2.68
C LEU A 72 -6.46 -1.12 -2.08
N VAL A 73 -6.80 -2.17 -2.83
CA VAL A 73 -7.67 -3.25 -2.35
C VAL A 73 -7.03 -4.03 -1.20
N LEU A 74 -5.73 -4.34 -1.31
CA LEU A 74 -5.02 -5.08 -0.26
C LEU A 74 -4.75 -4.26 1.00
N THR A 75 -4.76 -2.92 0.92
CA THR A 75 -4.50 -2.04 2.07
C THR A 75 -5.47 -2.27 3.26
N PRO A 76 -6.80 -2.14 3.13
CA PRO A 76 -7.72 -2.42 4.22
C PRO A 76 -7.65 -3.89 4.67
N VAL A 77 -7.46 -4.83 3.74
CA VAL A 77 -7.30 -6.26 4.06
C VAL A 77 -6.10 -6.49 4.98
N LEU A 78 -4.97 -5.84 4.72
CA LEU A 78 -3.76 -5.96 5.53
C LEU A 78 -3.85 -5.23 6.87
N LEU A 79 -4.52 -4.08 6.90
CA LEU A 79 -4.65 -3.28 8.11
C LEU A 79 -5.64 -3.86 9.12
N TRP A 80 -6.75 -4.45 8.66
CA TRP A 80 -7.85 -4.87 9.54
C TRP A 80 -7.86 -6.35 9.86
N ARG A 81 -7.16 -7.18 9.08
CA ARG A 81 -7.00 -8.61 9.36
C ARG A 81 -6.02 -8.84 10.52
N ARG A 82 -6.17 -10.00 11.18
CA ARG A 82 -5.17 -10.54 12.10
C ARG A 82 -3.76 -10.54 11.49
N ARG A 83 -2.79 -10.02 12.23
CA ARG A 83 -1.39 -9.91 11.82
C ARG A 83 -0.62 -11.21 12.09
N GLY A 84 0.42 -11.47 11.30
CA GLY A 84 1.36 -12.57 11.54
C GLY A 84 0.93 -13.96 11.06
N ASP A 85 -0.31 -14.14 10.57
CA ASP A 85 -0.74 -15.40 9.98
C ASP A 85 -0.18 -15.62 8.56
N ARG A 86 -0.34 -16.83 8.01
CA ARG A 86 0.15 -17.17 6.66
C ARG A 86 -0.49 -16.28 5.59
N ARG A 87 -1.77 -15.95 5.74
CA ARG A 87 -2.53 -15.13 4.78
C ARG A 87 -2.03 -13.69 4.76
N HIS A 88 -1.80 -13.08 5.92
CA HIS A 88 -1.21 -11.75 6.06
C HIS A 88 0.15 -11.66 5.37
N ARG A 89 0.99 -12.71 5.49
CA ARG A 89 2.27 -12.75 4.76
C ARG A 89 2.09 -12.80 3.25
N VAL A 90 1.20 -13.65 2.73
CA VAL A 90 0.93 -13.76 1.29
C VAL A 90 0.41 -12.43 0.74
N TYR A 91 -0.60 -11.84 1.37
CA TYR A 91 -1.12 -10.54 0.97
C TYR A 91 -0.07 -9.43 1.10
N GLY A 92 0.78 -9.48 2.13
CA GLY A 92 1.85 -8.51 2.33
C GLY A 92 2.90 -8.55 1.22
N TYR A 93 3.26 -9.75 0.73
CA TYR A 93 4.15 -9.88 -0.41
C TYR A 93 3.50 -9.42 -1.71
N ALA A 94 2.23 -9.76 -1.95
CA ALA A 94 1.49 -9.30 -3.13
C ALA A 94 1.39 -7.76 -3.15
N TRP A 95 1.03 -7.14 -2.01
CA TRP A 95 1.01 -5.70 -1.87
C TRP A 95 2.39 -5.07 -2.07
N SER A 96 3.45 -5.68 -1.52
CA SER A 96 4.83 -5.18 -1.70
C SER A 96 5.29 -5.24 -3.16
N ALA A 97 4.94 -6.31 -3.87
CA ALA A 97 5.23 -6.46 -5.28
C ALA A 97 4.47 -5.42 -6.12
N ALA A 98 3.18 -5.20 -5.83
CA ALA A 98 2.38 -4.18 -6.50
C ALA A 98 2.98 -2.77 -6.30
N MET A 99 3.35 -2.42 -5.06
CA MET A 99 4.02 -1.14 -4.75
C MET A 99 5.35 -0.99 -5.48
N MET A 100 6.15 -2.06 -5.56
CA MET A 100 7.43 -2.05 -6.27
C MET A 100 7.24 -1.84 -7.78
N LEU A 101 6.30 -2.56 -8.41
CA LEU A 101 5.96 -2.39 -9.82
C LEU A 101 5.45 -0.98 -10.12
N THR A 102 4.54 -0.47 -9.27
CA THR A 102 4.00 0.91 -9.38
C THR A 102 5.13 1.94 -9.38
N ALA A 103 6.07 1.82 -8.43
CA ALA A 103 7.16 2.75 -8.27
C ALA A 103 8.18 2.67 -9.40
N LEU A 104 8.50 1.46 -9.88
CA LEU A 104 9.36 1.28 -11.04
C LEU A 104 8.74 1.91 -12.29
N ASP A 105 7.48 1.62 -12.56
CA ASP A 105 6.77 2.13 -13.72
C ASP A 105 6.68 3.67 -13.71
N SER A 106 6.41 4.26 -12.52
CA SER A 106 6.39 5.71 -12.36
C SER A 106 7.73 6.40 -12.66
N LEU A 107 8.86 5.70 -12.59
CA LEU A 107 10.16 6.27 -12.99
C LEU A 107 10.35 6.28 -14.51
N PHE A 108 9.69 5.38 -15.23
CA PHE A 108 9.76 5.32 -16.70
C PHE A 108 8.71 6.21 -17.36
N VAL A 109 7.58 6.50 -16.70
CA VAL A 109 6.55 7.43 -17.18
C VAL A 109 7.08 8.89 -17.12
N HIS A 110 7.83 9.28 -18.15
CA HIS A 110 8.32 10.64 -18.35
C HIS A 110 7.23 11.51 -18.98
N MET A 111 6.25 11.95 -18.20
CA MET A 111 5.19 12.86 -18.65
C MET A 111 5.66 14.32 -18.90
N GLY A 112 6.96 14.62 -18.90
CA GLY A 112 7.45 16.01 -18.84
C GLY A 112 8.68 16.38 -19.66
N GLY A 113 9.27 15.45 -20.40
CA GLY A 113 10.56 15.68 -21.09
C GLY A 113 11.79 15.51 -20.19
N PRO A 114 13.01 15.55 -20.75
CA PRO A 114 14.26 15.35 -20.01
C PRO A 114 14.44 16.40 -18.90
N GLY A 115 14.77 15.97 -17.68
CA GLY A 115 15.23 16.87 -16.61
C GLY A 115 14.19 17.40 -15.62
N ARG A 116 12.90 17.00 -15.71
CA ARG A 116 11.87 17.45 -14.75
C ARG A 116 11.58 16.41 -13.66
N PHE A 117 12.30 16.50 -12.55
CA PHE A 117 11.94 15.78 -11.31
C PHE A 117 10.62 16.32 -10.76
N SER A 118 9.58 15.47 -10.76
CA SER A 118 8.32 15.77 -10.07
C SER A 118 8.30 15.11 -8.69
N LEU A 119 7.43 15.60 -7.78
CA LEU A 119 7.20 14.98 -6.47
C LEU A 119 6.92 13.48 -6.55
N ILE A 120 6.32 13.02 -7.65
CA ILE A 120 6.00 11.61 -7.91
C ILE A 120 7.28 10.76 -8.06
N HIS A 121 8.36 11.31 -8.61
CA HIS A 121 9.66 10.61 -8.70
C HIS A 121 10.29 10.44 -7.32
N VAL A 122 10.20 11.47 -6.46
CA VAL A 122 10.68 11.40 -5.08
C VAL A 122 9.90 10.34 -4.31
N LEU A 123 8.56 10.30 -4.45
CA LEU A 123 7.71 9.27 -3.84
C LEU A 123 8.01 7.87 -4.39
N SER A 124 8.36 7.76 -5.67
CA SER A 124 8.76 6.48 -6.28
C SER A 124 10.07 5.97 -5.69
N LEU A 125 11.12 6.81 -5.65
CA LEU A 125 12.40 6.44 -5.01
C LEU A 125 12.21 6.09 -3.53
N PHE A 126 11.41 6.87 -2.81
CA PHE A 126 11.03 6.56 -1.43
C PHE A 126 10.40 5.16 -1.33
N THR A 127 9.48 4.82 -2.23
CA THR A 127 8.81 3.51 -2.25
C THR A 127 9.80 2.38 -2.53
N LEU A 128 10.67 2.55 -3.53
CA LEU A 128 11.70 1.57 -3.89
C LEU A 128 12.64 1.25 -2.73
N VAL A 129 12.93 2.23 -1.86
CA VAL A 129 13.75 2.04 -0.66
C VAL A 129 12.94 1.44 0.49
N MET A 130 11.73 1.95 0.72
CA MET A 130 10.94 1.59 1.91
C MET A 130 10.30 0.21 1.81
N VAL A 131 10.00 -0.30 0.61
CA VAL A 131 9.47 -1.67 0.44
C VAL A 131 10.50 -2.75 0.86
N PRO A 132 11.78 -2.70 0.46
CA PRO A 132 12.80 -3.58 1.02
C PRO A 132 12.94 -3.44 2.53
N VAL A 133 12.93 -2.20 3.06
CA VAL A 133 12.96 -1.96 4.52
C VAL A 133 11.78 -2.62 5.22
N LEU A 134 10.59 -2.53 4.64
CA LEU A 134 9.36 -3.16 5.14
C LEU A 134 9.51 -4.68 5.24
N VAL A 135 10.00 -5.31 4.16
CA VAL A 135 10.18 -6.77 4.07
C VAL A 135 11.28 -7.24 5.02
N LEU A 136 12.40 -6.51 5.12
CA LEU A 136 13.48 -6.81 6.06
C LEU A 136 13.02 -6.68 7.51
N ALA A 137 12.25 -5.65 7.84
CA ALA A 137 11.68 -5.48 9.18
C ALA A 137 10.74 -6.65 9.55
N ALA A 138 9.93 -7.13 8.58
CA ALA A 138 9.09 -8.31 8.77
C ALA A 138 9.91 -9.59 9.01
N ARG A 139 10.95 -9.82 8.19
CA ARG A 139 11.85 -10.99 8.31
C ARG A 139 12.64 -10.98 9.62
N ARG A 140 13.02 -9.80 10.11
CA ARG A 140 13.70 -9.62 11.40
C ARG A 140 12.73 -9.64 12.59
N HIS A 141 11.44 -9.95 12.37
CA HIS A 141 10.43 -9.98 13.42
C HIS A 141 10.32 -8.65 14.20
N ASN A 142 10.65 -7.52 13.56
CA ASN A 142 10.55 -6.19 14.15
C ASN A 142 9.22 -5.55 13.74
N ALA A 143 8.14 -5.94 14.43
CA ALA A 143 6.80 -5.46 14.11
C ALA A 143 6.64 -3.94 14.27
N ALA A 144 7.32 -3.31 15.25
CA ALA A 144 7.26 -1.87 15.44
C ALA A 144 7.79 -1.11 14.21
N ARG A 145 8.95 -1.51 13.69
CA ARG A 145 9.51 -0.92 12.46
C ARG A 145 8.65 -1.25 11.24
N HIS A 146 8.25 -2.52 11.09
CA HIS A 146 7.38 -2.95 9.99
C HIS A 146 6.11 -2.09 9.92
N ARG A 147 5.41 -1.93 11.04
CA ARG A 147 4.18 -1.16 11.16
C ARG A 147 4.37 0.31 10.80
N ARG A 148 5.45 0.95 11.28
CA ARG A 148 5.77 2.34 10.92
C ARG A 148 6.03 2.49 9.43
N THR A 149 6.77 1.55 8.83
CA THR A 149 7.07 1.56 7.39
C THR A 149 5.80 1.34 6.54
N VAL A 150 4.91 0.39 6.92
CA VAL A 150 3.62 0.21 6.24
C VAL A 150 2.82 1.51 6.21
N ARG A 151 2.67 2.17 7.37
CA ARG A 151 1.91 3.42 7.48
C ARG A 151 2.52 4.53 6.63
N GLY A 152 3.84 4.69 6.66
CA GLY A 152 4.55 5.67 5.85
C GLY A 152 4.34 5.46 4.35
N LEU A 153 4.42 4.21 3.89
CA LEU A 153 4.14 3.85 2.50
C LEU A 153 2.68 4.11 2.11
N ILE A 154 1.70 3.76 2.93
CA ILE A 154 0.29 4.02 2.64
C ILE A 154 0.02 5.53 2.57
N ILE A 155 0.51 6.31 3.54
CA ILE A 155 0.27 7.76 3.57
C ILE A 155 0.98 8.44 2.40
N GLY A 156 2.29 8.24 2.26
CA GLY A 156 3.09 8.93 1.25
C GLY A 156 2.91 8.39 -0.16
N ALA A 157 3.15 7.10 -0.34
CA ALA A 157 3.25 6.50 -1.66
C ALA A 157 1.92 6.03 -2.26
N LEU A 158 0.87 5.88 -1.45
CA LEU A 158 -0.45 5.46 -1.95
C LEU A 158 -1.48 6.60 -1.91
N LEU A 159 -1.72 7.18 -0.73
CA LEU A 159 -2.77 8.20 -0.56
C LEU A 159 -2.34 9.58 -1.09
N ILE A 160 -1.16 10.08 -0.70
CA ILE A 160 -0.66 11.37 -1.21
C ILE A 160 -0.39 11.27 -2.71
N ALA A 161 0.30 10.22 -3.16
CA ALA A 161 0.53 9.99 -4.59
C ALA A 161 -0.79 9.91 -5.38
N GLY A 162 -1.76 9.12 -4.89
CA GLY A 162 -3.09 9.00 -5.50
C GLY A 162 -3.84 10.33 -5.56
N PHE A 163 -3.78 11.14 -4.50
CA PHE A 163 -4.40 12.46 -4.48
C PHE A 163 -3.88 13.36 -5.62
N PHE A 164 -2.58 13.32 -5.92
CA PHE A 164 -1.99 14.08 -7.01
C PHE A 164 -2.38 13.62 -8.43
N THR A 165 -3.18 12.57 -8.56
CA THR A 165 -3.72 12.10 -9.85
C THR A 165 -5.08 12.71 -10.22
N PHE A 166 -5.75 13.40 -9.30
CA PHE A 166 -7.08 14.03 -9.51
C PHE A 166 -7.12 15.51 -9.91
N PRO A 167 -6.07 16.34 -9.78
CA PRO A 167 -6.12 17.70 -10.32
C PRO A 167 -6.53 17.71 -11.80
N PHE A 168 -7.30 18.72 -12.22
CA PHE A 168 -7.97 18.78 -13.55
C PHE A 168 -7.05 18.58 -14.76
N ASN A 169 -5.73 18.78 -14.60
CA ASN A 169 -4.73 18.57 -15.65
C ASN A 169 -4.22 17.11 -15.75
N ARG A 170 -4.84 16.17 -15.02
CA ARG A 170 -4.51 14.75 -15.01
C ARG A 170 -5.67 13.92 -15.55
N LEU A 171 -5.36 12.75 -16.12
CA LEU A 171 -6.31 11.85 -16.75
C LEU A 171 -7.52 11.52 -15.85
N LEU A 172 -7.28 11.05 -14.62
CA LEU A 172 -8.36 10.70 -13.70
C LEU A 172 -9.18 11.92 -13.26
N GLY A 173 -8.55 13.08 -13.09
CA GLY A 173 -9.24 14.35 -12.81
C GLY A 173 -10.14 14.78 -13.97
N HIS A 174 -9.65 14.64 -15.21
CA HIS A 174 -10.41 14.93 -16.42
C HIS A 174 -11.64 14.03 -16.52
N TRP A 175 -11.50 12.72 -16.34
CA TRP A 175 -12.64 11.80 -16.39
C TRP A 175 -13.64 12.00 -15.24
N LEU A 176 -13.18 12.42 -14.06
CA LEU A 176 -14.04 12.55 -12.89
C LEU A 176 -14.85 13.86 -12.87
N PHE A 177 -14.25 14.96 -13.33
CA PHE A 177 -14.84 16.31 -13.22
C PHE A 177 -15.14 16.99 -14.56
N GLY A 178 -14.63 16.46 -15.68
CA GLY A 178 -15.07 16.80 -17.03
C GLY A 178 -16.38 16.11 -17.36
#